data_AF-A0A378LE96-F1
#
_entry.id   AF-A0A378LE96-F1
#
_cell.length_a   1.000
_cell.length_b   1.000
_cell.length_c   1.000
_cell.angle_alpha   90.00
_cell.angle_beta   90.00
_cell.angle_gamma   90.00
#
_symmetry.space_group_name_H-M   'P 1'
#
loop_
_entity.id
_entity.type
_entity.pdbx_description
1 polymer ?
#
loop_
_entity_poly.entity_id
_entity_poly.type
_entity_poly.pdbx_seq_one_letter_code
_entity_poly.pdbx_strand_id
1 'polypeptide(L)'
;MKKLLLVFFSLMIFNVSSYAEKILITGQPVILEKQGDVYYVPSDYKTTTSYYYVTVEGGRRVCYMEKQPTLTALDTSTLEVNYNGSTLTWVCYPFDTNYFETP
;
A
#
# COMPACT_ATOMS: atom_id res chain seq x y z
N MET A 1 -39.88 -2.87 43.68
CA MET A 1 -38.57 -3.07 43.04
C MET A 1 -38.77 -3.76 41.69
N LYS A 2 -39.02 -3.02 40.60
CA LYS A 2 -39.32 -3.62 39.28
C LYS A 2 -38.92 -2.75 38.06
N LYS A 3 -38.34 -1.56 38.30
CA LYS A 3 -37.93 -0.63 37.24
C LYS A 3 -36.41 -0.63 36.96
N LEU A 4 -35.64 -1.48 37.64
CA LEU A 4 -34.18 -1.52 37.54
C LEU A 4 -33.65 -2.64 36.62
N LEU A 5 -34.53 -3.27 35.84
CA LEU A 5 -34.17 -4.40 34.97
C LEU A 5 -34.13 -4.04 33.48
N LEU A 6 -34.49 -2.78 33.13
CA LEU A 6 -34.59 -2.34 31.74
C LEU A 6 -33.37 -1.55 31.25
N VAL A 7 -32.40 -1.26 32.13
CA VAL A 7 -31.21 -0.46 31.79
C VAL A 7 -30.03 -1.32 31.32
N PHE A 8 -30.03 -2.63 31.60
CA PHE A 8 -28.91 -3.52 31.23
C PHE A 8 -28.98 -4.11 29.82
N PHE A 9 -30.06 -3.92 29.07
CA PHE A 9 -30.21 -4.50 27.72
C PHE A 9 -29.85 -3.53 26.58
N SER A 10 -29.44 -2.31 26.89
CA SER A 10 -29.20 -1.26 25.88
C SER A 10 -27.78 -1.24 25.28
N LEU A 11 -26.90 -2.18 25.65
CA LEU A 11 -25.45 -2.08 25.34
C LEU A 11 -24.93 -3.03 24.24
N MET A 12 -25.80 -3.59 23.39
CA MET A 12 -25.42 -4.72 22.52
C MET A 12 -25.49 -4.52 21.00
N ILE A 13 -25.51 -3.31 20.47
CA ILE A 13 -25.67 -3.15 19.01
C ILE A 13 -24.87 -2.00 18.41
N PHE A 14 -23.54 -2.08 18.49
CA PHE A 14 -22.66 -1.45 17.49
C PHE A 14 -21.44 -2.33 17.24
N ASN A 15 -21.66 -3.56 16.76
CA ASN A 15 -20.63 -4.28 16.01
C ASN A 15 -20.54 -3.64 14.62
N VAL A 16 -20.00 -2.43 14.54
CA VAL A 16 -19.55 -1.88 13.27
C VAL A 16 -18.36 -2.72 12.86
N SER A 17 -18.55 -3.60 11.87
CA SER A 17 -17.45 -4.24 11.18
C SER A 17 -16.61 -3.13 10.57
N SER A 18 -15.53 -2.75 11.25
CA SER A 18 -14.52 -1.84 10.73
C SER A 18 -13.75 -2.61 9.66
N TYR A 19 -14.25 -2.55 8.44
CA TYR A 19 -13.42 -2.88 7.29
C TYR A 19 -12.43 -1.74 7.14
N ALA A 20 -11.14 -2.05 7.27
CA ALA A 20 -10.11 -1.10 6.88
C ALA A 20 -10.32 -0.78 5.39
N GLU A 21 -10.48 0.50 5.07
CA GLU A 21 -10.59 0.95 3.69
C GLU A 21 -9.31 0.57 2.94
N LYS A 22 -9.48 -0.04 1.75
CA LYS A 22 -8.34 -0.43 0.92
C LYS A 22 -7.70 0.82 0.32
N ILE A 23 -6.39 0.74 0.09
CA ILE A 23 -5.65 1.80 -0.58
C ILE A 23 -5.92 1.68 -2.08
N LEU A 24 -6.60 2.69 -2.63
CA LEU A 24 -6.86 2.76 -4.07
C LEU A 24 -5.58 3.11 -4.84
N ILE A 25 -5.15 2.18 -5.69
CA ILE A 25 -4.01 2.32 -6.60
C ILE A 25 -4.54 2.61 -8.00
N THR A 26 -4.17 3.76 -8.55
CA THR A 26 -4.61 4.24 -9.86
C THR A 26 -3.47 4.16 -10.87
N GLY A 27 -3.83 4.06 -12.15
CA GLY A 27 -2.86 3.91 -13.23
C GLY A 27 -2.36 2.48 -13.43
N GLN A 28 -1.40 2.33 -14.36
CA GLN A 28 -0.79 1.06 -14.70
C GLN A 28 0.56 0.92 -13.99
N PRO A 29 0.96 -0.31 -13.60
CA PRO A 29 2.23 -0.51 -12.93
C PRO A 29 3.37 -0.25 -13.92
N VAL A 30 4.34 0.55 -13.50
CA VAL A 30 5.50 0.89 -14.32
C VAL A 30 6.56 -0.20 -14.23
N ILE A 31 7.06 -0.65 -15.37
CA ILE A 31 8.12 -1.64 -15.42
C ILE A 31 9.44 -0.91 -15.15
N LEU A 32 10.17 -1.38 -14.13
CA LEU A 32 11.50 -0.87 -13.84
C LEU A 32 12.56 -1.69 -14.58
N GLU A 33 13.51 -1.01 -15.20
CA GLU A 33 14.66 -1.65 -15.83
C GLU A 33 15.76 -1.89 -14.80
N LYS A 34 16.25 -3.12 -14.66
CA LYS A 34 17.33 -3.44 -13.72
C LYS A 34 18.69 -3.28 -14.42
N GLN A 35 19.56 -2.44 -13.88
CA GLN A 35 20.95 -2.31 -14.32
C GLN A 35 21.88 -2.55 -13.13
N GLY A 36 22.44 -3.75 -13.06
CA GLY A 36 23.16 -4.21 -11.86
C GLY A 36 22.22 -4.29 -10.65
N ASP A 37 22.52 -3.52 -9.62
CA ASP A 37 21.75 -3.49 -8.36
C ASP A 37 20.73 -2.34 -8.30
N VAL A 38 20.71 -1.45 -9.29
CA VAL A 38 19.83 -0.27 -9.33
C VAL A 38 18.75 -0.45 -10.38
N TYR A 39 17.53 -0.08 -10.01
CA TYR A 39 16.38 -0.03 -10.91
C TYR A 39 16.22 1.36 -11.49
N TYR A 40 15.88 1.45 -12.77
CA TYR A 40 15.71 2.70 -13.49
C TYR A 40 14.26 2.88 -13.86
N VAL A 41 13.75 4.06 -13.57
CA VAL A 41 12.41 4.48 -13.91
C VAL A 41 12.41 5.05 -15.33
N PRO A 42 11.40 4.76 -16.16
CA PRO A 42 11.25 5.38 -17.48
C PRO A 42 11.27 6.91 -17.41
N SER A 43 11.89 7.55 -18.40
CA SER A 43 12.10 9.01 -18.40
C SER A 43 10.82 9.83 -18.53
N ASP A 44 9.75 9.23 -19.04
CA ASP A 44 8.41 9.81 -19.17
C ASP A 44 7.54 9.60 -17.92
N TYR A 45 7.99 8.77 -16.97
CA TYR A 45 7.24 8.52 -15.75
C TYR A 45 7.22 9.74 -14.84
N LYS A 46 6.02 10.08 -14.40
CA LYS A 46 5.78 11.10 -13.38
C LYS A 46 4.78 10.55 -12.38
N THR A 47 5.16 10.50 -11.11
CA THR A 47 4.18 10.22 -10.06
C THR A 47 3.46 11.49 -9.64
N THR A 48 2.15 11.40 -9.47
CA THR A 48 1.31 12.43 -8.83
C THR A 48 0.78 11.95 -7.47
N THR A 49 1.19 10.76 -7.05
CA THR A 49 0.71 10.09 -5.85
C THR A 49 1.84 9.94 -4.84
N SER A 50 1.51 9.55 -3.61
CA SER A 50 2.50 9.25 -2.57
C SER A 50 3.16 7.87 -2.73
N TYR A 51 2.72 7.06 -3.70
CA TYR A 51 3.24 5.73 -3.97
C TYR A 51 3.83 5.61 -5.37
N TYR A 52 4.54 4.51 -5.57
CA TYR A 52 5.09 4.08 -6.85
C TYR A 52 4.54 2.68 -7.15
N TYR A 53 3.63 2.60 -8.11
CA TYR A 53 3.07 1.32 -8.54
C TYR A 53 3.92 0.76 -9.68
N VAL A 54 4.57 -0.36 -9.43
CA VAL A 54 5.61 -0.90 -10.31
C VAL A 54 5.49 -2.40 -10.54
N THR A 55 6.08 -2.86 -11.64
CA THR A 55 6.32 -4.27 -11.90
C THR A 55 7.82 -4.54 -11.81
N VAL A 56 8.19 -5.47 -10.93
CA VAL A 56 9.58 -5.91 -10.73
C VAL A 56 9.60 -7.43 -10.76
N GLU A 57 10.43 -8.01 -11.64
CA GLU A 57 10.57 -9.46 -11.78
C GLU A 57 9.22 -10.17 -12.08
N GLY A 58 8.32 -9.48 -12.80
CA GLY A 58 6.98 -9.97 -13.13
C GLY A 58 5.94 -9.83 -12.00
N GLY A 59 6.35 -9.41 -10.80
CA GLY A 59 5.47 -9.15 -9.67
C GLY A 59 5.06 -7.67 -9.57
N ARG A 60 3.77 -7.42 -9.33
CA ARG A 60 3.25 -6.08 -9.04
C ARG A 60 3.57 -5.70 -7.60
N ARG A 61 4.11 -4.50 -7.42
CA ARG A 61 4.49 -3.95 -6.10
C ARG A 61 4.01 -2.51 -5.98
N VAL A 62 3.65 -2.15 -4.76
CA VAL A 62 3.36 -0.76 -4.37
C VAL A 62 4.48 -0.32 -3.45
N CYS A 63 5.20 0.72 -3.85
CA CYS A 63 6.36 1.21 -3.12
C CYS A 63 6.15 2.63 -2.60
N TYR A 64 6.86 2.96 -1.52
CA TYR A 64 6.84 4.26 -0.86
C TYR A 64 8.27 4.66 -0.51
N MET A 65 8.52 5.95 -0.28
CA MET A 65 9.83 6.41 0.23
C MET A 65 10.06 5.98 1.68
N GLU A 66 8.98 5.80 2.44
CA GLU A 66 9.02 5.43 3.85
C GLU A 66 8.13 4.23 4.15
N LYS A 67 8.45 3.51 5.23
CA LYS A 67 7.67 2.36 5.68
C LYS A 67 6.25 2.78 6.07
N GLN A 68 5.25 2.01 5.66
CA GLN A 68 3.84 2.29 5.90
C GLN A 68 3.34 1.47 7.10
N PRO A 69 2.89 2.10 8.20
CA PRO A 69 2.44 1.39 9.39
C PRO A 69 1.27 0.43 9.14
N THR A 70 0.37 0.80 8.23
CA THR A 70 -0.82 0.02 7.85
C THR A 70 -0.50 -1.23 7.03
N LEU A 71 0.72 -1.33 6.48
CA LEU A 71 1.16 -2.43 5.62
C LEU A 71 2.18 -3.34 6.32
N THR A 72 2.35 -3.21 7.64
CA THR A 72 3.34 -3.96 8.42
C THR A 72 3.15 -5.47 8.41
N ALA A 73 1.94 -5.95 8.08
CA ALA A 73 1.63 -7.37 7.92
C ALA A 73 2.05 -7.95 6.56
N LEU A 74 2.40 -7.10 5.59
CA LEU A 74 2.87 -7.52 4.27
C LEU A 74 4.40 -7.69 4.26
N ASP A 75 4.86 -8.68 3.50
CA ASP A 75 6.29 -8.88 3.25
C ASP A 75 6.89 -7.64 2.59
N THR A 76 7.87 -7.04 3.27
CA THR A 76 8.49 -5.79 2.82
C THR A 76 9.83 -6.09 2.15
N SER A 77 10.11 -5.41 1.04
CA SER A 77 11.40 -5.41 0.35
C SER A 77 11.86 -3.98 0.09
N THR A 78 13.14 -3.77 -0.19
CA THR A 78 13.68 -2.48 -0.58
C THR A 78 14.28 -2.54 -1.98
N LEU A 79 14.09 -1.48 -2.76
CA LEU A 79 14.68 -1.32 -4.08
C LEU A 79 15.50 -0.03 -4.12
N GLU A 80 16.73 -0.10 -4.62
CA GLU A 80 17.48 1.10 -5.01
C GLU A 80 17.02 1.54 -6.38
N VAL A 81 16.46 2.75 -6.48
CA VAL A 81 15.79 3.23 -7.69
C VAL A 81 16.36 4.58 -8.11
N ASN A 82 16.87 4.65 -9.34
CA ASN A 82 17.21 5.92 -9.97
C ASN A 82 15.94 6.59 -10.50
N TYR A 83 15.58 7.71 -9.87
CA TYR A 83 14.44 8.54 -10.25
C TYR A 83 14.92 9.98 -10.44
N ASN A 84 14.71 10.53 -11.64
CA ASN A 84 15.17 11.88 -12.01
C ASN A 84 16.67 12.13 -11.71
N GLY A 85 17.52 11.14 -11.95
CA GLY A 85 18.97 11.23 -11.76
C GLY A 85 19.45 11.06 -10.32
N SER A 86 18.55 10.88 -9.36
CA SER A 86 18.89 10.59 -7.96
C SER A 86 18.57 9.13 -7.63
N THR A 87 19.44 8.46 -6.88
CA THR A 87 19.17 7.10 -6.39
C THR A 87 18.48 7.17 -5.04
N LEU A 88 17.32 6.53 -4.93
CA LEU A 88 16.43 6.57 -3.77
C LEU A 88 16.06 5.14 -3.37
N THR A 89 16.05 4.86 -2.07
CA THR A 89 15.58 3.57 -1.55
C THR A 89 14.06 3.58 -1.44
N TRP A 90 13.39 2.72 -2.18
CA TRP A 90 11.94 2.52 -2.11
C TRP A 90 11.60 1.32 -1.25
N VAL A 91 10.66 1.49 -0.32
CA VAL A 91 10.09 0.43 0.50
C VAL A 91 8.87 -0.14 -0.20
N CYS A 92 8.96 -1.39 -0.64
CA CYS A 92 8.00 -2.03 -1.52
C CYS A 92 7.26 -3.17 -0.84
N TYR A 93 5.95 -3.22 -1.10
CA TYR A 93 5.04 -4.27 -0.65
C TYR A 93 4.48 -5.00 -1.87
N PRO A 94 4.24 -6.32 -1.81
CA PRO A 94 3.52 -7.03 -2.84
C PRO A 94 2.12 -6.44 -2.99
N PHE A 95 1.63 -6.37 -4.22
CA PHE A 95 0.23 -6.01 -4.46
C PHE A 95 -0.68 -7.12 -3.94
N ASP A 96 -1.26 -6.91 -2.76
CA ASP A 96 -2.22 -7.79 -2.11
C ASP A 96 -3.63 -7.15 -2.12
N THR A 97 -4.61 -7.87 -2.65
CA THR A 97 -6.00 -7.39 -2.80
C THR A 97 -6.75 -7.20 -1.48
N ASN A 98 -6.20 -7.67 -0.36
CA ASN A 98 -6.73 -7.39 0.98
C ASN A 98 -6.40 -5.95 1.44
N TYR A 99 -5.34 -5.35 0.89
CA TYR A 99 -4.84 -4.02 1.27
C TYR A 99 -5.02 -3.00 0.15
N PHE A 100 -4.89 -3.43 -1.10
CA PHE A 100 -4.93 -2.57 -2.27
C PHE A 100 -6.08 -2.94 -3.18
N GLU A 101 -6.58 -1.96 -3.92
CA GLU A 101 -7.51 -2.15 -5.02
C GLU A 101 -7.13 -1.25 -6.19
N THR A 102 -7.52 -1.66 -7.40
CA THR A 102 -7.38 -0.86 -8.61
C THR A 102 -8.78 -0.62 -9.20
N PRO A 103 -9.03 0.55 -9.83
CA PRO A 103 -10.28 0.82 -10.54
C PRO A 103 -10.62 -0.23 -11.61
#